data_AF-A0A7S3PK72-F1
#
_entry.id   AF-A0A7S3PK72-F1
#
_cell.length_a   1.000
_cell.length_b   1.000
_cell.length_c   1.000
_cell.angle_alpha   90.00
_cell.angle_beta   90.00
_cell.angle_gamma   90.00
#
_symmetry.space_group_name_H-M   'P 1'
#
loop_
_entity.id
_entity.type
_entity.pdbx_description
1 polymer ?
#
loop_
_entity_poly.entity_id
_entity_poly.type
_entity_poly.pdbx_seq_one_letter_code
_entity_poly.pdbx_strand_id
1 'polypeptide(L)'
;WRCSLSVFICFVTLFLTALAESGRFTMFGFEYIYAPCGSWQYWVLFVVNILVCSSVTLWNLKYLVENSFELEQNKECAILWDTETGVKYAMLCLAAGFVSALCGIGGSTIKGPILLKMGLHPTLAKATSQFMLLSTVSASALQFYLEGAVPPEYAAIFFCIAIAASVCGKYGIDLYVEGYGGRQSTIVYLLAWYIVVAAILMSVIGIIIILGQFRPTIDYQQLWFRGICDDFPPDYGALKLLSEL
;
A
#
# COMPACT_ATOMS: atom_id res chain seq x y z
N TRP A 1 -1.32 -16.86 -14.05
CA TRP A 1 -1.86 -17.51 -12.84
C TRP A 1 -0.86 -17.58 -11.68
N ARG A 2 0.37 -18.09 -11.86
CA ARG A 2 1.35 -18.25 -10.76
C ARG A 2 1.81 -16.94 -10.09
N CYS A 3 1.94 -15.84 -10.83
CA CYS A 3 2.23 -14.53 -10.23
C CYS A 3 1.10 -14.04 -9.32
N SER A 4 -0.16 -14.31 -9.69
CA SER A 4 -1.33 -13.98 -8.86
C SER A 4 -1.37 -14.84 -7.60
N LEU A 5 -0.96 -16.10 -7.68
CA LEU A 5 -0.85 -16.99 -6.52
C LEU A 5 0.20 -16.48 -5.52
N SER A 6 1.35 -15.99 -6.00
CA SER A 6 2.41 -15.45 -5.13
C SER A 6 1.94 -14.22 -4.35
N VAL A 7 1.22 -13.31 -5.02
CA VAL A 7 0.62 -12.15 -4.36
C VAL A 7 -0.45 -12.57 -3.35
N PHE A 8 -1.26 -13.57 -3.70
CA PHE A 8 -2.26 -14.13 -2.79
C PHE A 8 -1.63 -14.76 -1.55
N ILE A 9 -0.52 -15.50 -1.68
CA ILE A 9 0.21 -16.07 -0.54
C ILE A 9 0.68 -14.94 0.40
N CYS A 10 1.36 -13.92 -0.13
CA CYS A 10 1.80 -12.78 0.69
C CYS A 10 0.63 -12.06 1.36
N PHE A 11 -0.49 -11.89 0.65
CA PHE A 11 -1.70 -11.29 1.20
C PHE A 11 -2.27 -12.11 2.36
N VAL A 12 -2.41 -13.43 2.20
CA VAL A 12 -2.92 -14.32 3.25
C VAL A 12 -1.97 -14.33 4.44
N THR A 13 -0.65 -14.37 4.23
CA THR A 13 0.31 -14.30 5.33
C THR A 13 0.19 -12.99 6.11
N LEU A 14 0.10 -11.84 5.42
CA LEU A 14 -0.11 -10.53 6.05
C LEU A 14 -1.43 -10.48 6.82
N PHE A 15 -2.50 -11.05 6.26
CA PHE A 15 -3.79 -11.12 6.93
C PHE A 15 -3.73 -11.98 8.20
N LEU A 16 -3.09 -13.15 8.13
CA LEU A 16 -2.93 -14.03 9.29
C LEU A 16 -2.08 -13.38 10.39
N THR A 17 -1.03 -12.64 10.04
CA THR A 17 -0.25 -11.89 11.03
C THR A 17 -1.05 -10.74 11.64
N ALA A 18 -1.81 -10.00 10.84
CA ALA A 18 -2.69 -8.94 11.35
C ALA A 18 -3.80 -9.49 12.28
N LEU A 19 -4.31 -10.69 12.00
CA LEU A 19 -5.24 -11.38 12.90
C LEU A 19 -4.59 -11.76 14.24
N ALA A 20 -3.36 -12.25 14.22
CA ALA A 20 -2.63 -12.63 15.43
C ALA A 20 -2.28 -11.42 16.32
N GLU A 21 -2.06 -10.25 15.71
CA GLU A 21 -1.76 -9.00 16.41
C GLU A 21 -3.02 -8.33 16.97
N SER A 22 -4.13 -8.35 16.23
CA SER A 22 -5.29 -7.50 16.55
C SER A 22 -6.01 -7.88 17.84
N GLY A 23 -5.92 -9.13 18.33
CA GLY A 23 -6.42 -9.57 19.65
C GLY A 23 -7.91 -9.38 19.94
N ARG A 24 -8.65 -8.70 19.07
CA ARG A 24 -10.02 -8.20 19.28
C ARG A 24 -11.06 -8.93 18.43
N PHE A 25 -10.64 -9.73 17.45
CA PHE A 25 -11.56 -10.42 16.54
C PHE A 25 -11.40 -11.94 16.57
N THR A 26 -12.31 -12.63 17.27
CA THR A 26 -12.54 -14.07 17.11
C THR A 26 -13.31 -14.30 15.81
N MET A 27 -12.62 -14.44 14.68
CA MET A 27 -13.24 -14.95 13.46
C MET A 27 -13.24 -16.49 13.53
N PHE A 28 -14.39 -17.13 13.35
CA PHE A 28 -14.57 -18.59 13.35
C PHE A 28 -14.43 -19.35 14.68
N GLY A 29 -14.50 -18.69 15.84
CA GLY A 29 -14.59 -19.40 17.13
C GLY A 29 -13.35 -20.23 17.51
N PHE A 30 -12.23 -20.04 16.82
CA PHE A 30 -10.92 -20.55 17.21
C PHE A 30 -10.21 -19.51 18.10
N GLU A 31 -9.72 -19.95 19.24
CA GLU A 31 -8.94 -19.14 20.19
C GLU A 31 -7.55 -18.92 19.61
N TYR A 32 -7.34 -17.79 18.92
CA TYR A 32 -6.04 -17.41 18.40
C TYR A 32 -5.20 -16.77 19.51
N ILE A 33 -3.90 -17.07 19.51
CA ILE A 33 -2.94 -16.55 20.47
C ILE A 33 -2.77 -15.05 20.21
N TYR A 34 -3.37 -14.22 21.05
CA TYR A 34 -3.04 -12.80 21.13
C TYR A 34 -1.55 -12.67 21.51
N ALA A 35 -0.76 -12.07 20.62
CA ALA A 35 0.62 -11.74 20.92
C ALA A 35 0.67 -10.31 21.48
N PRO A 36 0.83 -10.10 22.80
CA PRO A 36 0.95 -8.76 23.34
C PRO A 36 2.15 -8.05 22.72
N CYS A 37 2.01 -6.75 22.46
CA CYS A 37 3.06 -6.00 21.79
C CYS A 37 4.37 -6.02 22.61
N GLY A 38 5.50 -6.24 21.93
CA GLY A 38 6.81 -6.39 22.55
C GLY A 38 7.11 -7.79 23.12
N SER A 39 6.15 -8.72 23.05
CA SER A 39 6.39 -10.13 23.40
C SER A 39 7.28 -10.85 22.39
N TRP A 40 7.87 -11.98 22.79
CA TRP A 40 8.61 -12.84 21.87
C TRP A 40 7.73 -13.33 20.70
N GLN A 41 6.43 -13.51 20.93
CA GLN A 41 5.45 -13.95 19.92
C GLN A 41 5.29 -12.89 18.83
N TYR A 42 5.23 -11.60 19.19
CA TYR A 42 5.17 -10.49 18.25
C TYR A 42 6.39 -10.47 17.31
N TRP A 43 7.60 -10.59 17.88
CA TRP A 43 8.83 -10.62 17.09
C TRP A 43 8.91 -11.86 16.18
N VAL A 44 8.40 -13.01 16.64
CA VAL A 44 8.33 -14.21 15.80
C VAL A 44 7.37 -14.02 14.63
N LEU A 45 6.20 -13.42 14.83
CA LEU A 45 5.26 -13.11 13.76
C LEU A 45 5.89 -12.18 12.71
N PHE A 46 6.59 -11.15 13.16
CA PHE A 46 7.32 -10.23 12.28
C PHE A 46 8.41 -10.93 11.46
N VAL A 47 9.26 -11.73 12.12
CA VAL A 47 10.33 -12.50 11.45
C VAL A 47 9.74 -13.51 10.47
N VAL A 48 8.68 -14.22 10.84
CA VAL A 48 7.99 -15.16 9.95
C VAL A 48 7.44 -14.44 8.72
N ASN A 49 6.83 -13.27 8.86
CA ASN A 49 6.33 -12.50 7.72
C ASN A 49 7.45 -12.12 6.75
N ILE A 50 8.59 -11.63 7.28
CA ILE A 50 9.77 -11.32 6.49
C ILE A 50 10.30 -12.55 5.77
N LEU A 51 10.40 -13.70 6.45
CA LEU A 51 10.90 -14.94 5.87
C LEU A 51 9.98 -15.48 4.77
N VAL A 52 8.66 -15.40 4.95
CA VAL A 52 7.69 -15.82 3.93
C VAL A 52 7.77 -14.90 2.72
N CYS A 53 7.74 -13.58 2.91
CA CYS A 53 7.84 -12.64 1.79
C CYS A 53 9.18 -12.76 1.04
N SER A 54 10.28 -12.97 1.77
CA SER A 54 11.61 -13.17 1.18
C SER A 54 11.69 -14.49 0.41
N SER A 55 11.17 -15.59 0.96
CA SER A 55 11.17 -16.90 0.30
C SER A 55 10.32 -16.91 -0.96
N VAL A 56 9.12 -16.31 -0.93
CA VAL A 56 8.26 -16.14 -2.11
C VAL A 56 8.97 -15.29 -3.18
N THR A 57 9.66 -14.22 -2.78
CA THR A 57 10.41 -13.37 -3.73
C THR A 57 11.56 -14.14 -4.39
N LEU A 58 12.36 -14.88 -3.60
CA LEU A 58 13.47 -15.69 -4.13
C LEU A 58 12.97 -16.83 -5.02
N TRP A 59 11.84 -17.46 -4.66
CA TRP A 59 11.23 -18.50 -5.49
C TRP A 59 10.76 -17.95 -6.84
N ASN A 60 10.10 -16.79 -6.85
CA ASN A 60 9.70 -16.13 -8.09
C ASN A 60 10.91 -15.72 -8.93
N LEU A 61 11.97 -15.20 -8.31
CA LEU A 61 13.20 -14.82 -9.00
C LEU A 61 13.85 -16.04 -9.66
N LYS A 62 14.03 -17.14 -8.90
CA LYS A 62 14.60 -18.38 -9.43
C LYS A 62 13.76 -18.93 -10.59
N TYR A 63 12.44 -18.93 -10.46
CA TYR A 63 11.54 -19.36 -11.51
C TYR A 63 11.64 -18.50 -12.78
N LEU A 64 11.72 -17.17 -12.64
CA LEU A 64 11.87 -16.24 -13.75
C LEU A 64 13.20 -16.40 -14.48
N VAL A 65 14.29 -16.69 -13.74
CA VAL A 65 15.61 -16.94 -14.34
C VAL A 65 15.63 -18.28 -15.08
N GLU A 66 15.15 -19.35 -14.44
CA GLU A 66 15.15 -20.71 -15.03
C GLU A 66 14.27 -20.82 -16.28
N ASN A 67 13.15 -20.09 -16.32
CA ASN A 67 12.18 -20.16 -17.43
C ASN A 67 12.23 -18.92 -18.33
N SER A 68 13.28 -18.11 -18.22
CA SER A 68 13.45 -16.85 -18.97
C SER A 68 13.27 -17.04 -20.48
N PHE A 69 13.87 -18.08 -21.05
CA PHE A 69 13.81 -18.39 -22.48
C PHE A 69 12.41 -18.80 -22.96
N GLU A 70 11.71 -19.66 -22.21
CA GLU A 70 10.34 -20.10 -22.56
C GLU A 70 9.34 -18.94 -22.47
N LEU A 71 9.52 -18.06 -21.46
CA LEU A 71 8.68 -16.88 -21.25
C LEU A 71 8.88 -15.81 -22.33
N GLU A 72 10.10 -15.69 -22.86
CA GLU A 72 10.42 -14.84 -24.00
C GLU A 72 9.74 -15.37 -25.28
N GLN A 73 9.82 -16.67 -25.52
CA GLN A 73 9.21 -17.30 -26.70
C GLN A 73 7.68 -17.18 -26.71
N ASN A 74 7.03 -17.29 -25.55
CA ASN A 74 5.58 -17.10 -25.42
C ASN A 74 5.15 -15.62 -25.40
N LYS A 75 6.07 -14.66 -25.50
CA LYS A 75 5.83 -13.21 -25.34
C LYS A 75 5.11 -12.84 -24.03
N GLU A 76 5.20 -13.70 -23.02
CA GLU A 76 4.59 -13.48 -21.70
C GLU A 76 5.46 -12.57 -20.82
N CYS A 77 6.77 -12.50 -21.10
CA CYS A 77 7.70 -11.58 -20.44
C CYS A 77 8.41 -10.69 -21.47
N ALA A 78 8.27 -9.37 -21.30
CA ALA A 78 9.02 -8.37 -22.09
C ALA A 78 10.42 -8.06 -21.50
N ILE A 79 10.81 -8.70 -20.40
CA ILE A 79 12.07 -8.47 -19.70
C ILE A 79 12.88 -9.78 -19.70
N LEU A 80 14.12 -9.73 -20.18
CA LEU A 80 15.10 -10.81 -20.01
C LEU A 80 15.59 -10.81 -18.55
N TRP A 81 15.18 -11.81 -17.79
CA TRP A 81 15.54 -11.96 -16.39
C TRP A 81 16.85 -12.72 -16.23
N ASP A 82 17.91 -11.99 -15.90
CA ASP A 82 19.16 -12.56 -15.39
C ASP A 82 19.19 -12.54 -13.85
N THR A 83 20.00 -13.42 -13.25
CA THR A 83 20.16 -13.50 -11.78
C THR A 83 20.63 -12.16 -11.20
N GLU A 84 21.58 -11.49 -11.86
CA GLU A 84 22.11 -10.21 -11.39
C GLU A 84 21.03 -9.10 -11.47
N THR A 85 20.27 -9.08 -12.56
CA THR A 85 19.19 -8.11 -12.78
C THR A 85 18.03 -8.34 -11.82
N GLY A 86 17.67 -9.60 -11.56
CA GLY A 86 16.65 -9.98 -10.59
C GLY A 86 17.01 -9.56 -9.16
N VAL A 87 18.25 -9.79 -8.74
CA VAL A 87 18.71 -9.39 -7.39
C VAL A 87 18.77 -7.88 -7.26
N LYS A 88 19.28 -7.16 -8.28
CA LYS A 88 19.25 -5.68 -8.31
C LYS A 88 17.83 -5.14 -8.21
N TYR A 89 16.89 -5.76 -8.93
CA TYR A 89 15.47 -5.39 -8.86
C TYR A 89 14.88 -5.58 -7.46
N ALA A 90 15.15 -6.73 -6.83
CA ALA A 90 14.69 -7.01 -5.47
C ALA A 90 15.25 -6.00 -4.46
N MET A 91 16.55 -5.70 -4.52
CA MET A 91 17.19 -4.70 -3.66
C MET A 91 16.62 -3.30 -3.87
N LEU A 92 16.36 -2.90 -5.12
CA LEU A 92 15.75 -1.61 -5.44
C LEU A 92 14.31 -1.54 -4.91
N CYS A 93 13.54 -2.63 -5.01
CA CYS A 93 12.21 -2.73 -4.44
C CYS A 93 12.21 -2.66 -2.91
N LEU A 94 13.21 -3.26 -2.25
CA LEU A 94 13.38 -3.17 -0.79
C LEU A 94 13.68 -1.73 -0.37
N ALA A 95 14.65 -1.08 -1.02
CA ALA A 95 14.98 0.32 -0.75
C ALA A 95 13.78 1.26 -1.01
N ALA A 96 13.08 1.05 -2.13
CA ALA A 96 11.84 1.76 -2.44
C ALA A 96 10.76 1.52 -1.36
N GLY A 97 10.67 0.29 -0.84
CA GLY A 97 9.81 -0.07 0.28
C GLY A 97 10.10 0.76 1.53
N PHE A 98 11.36 0.80 1.97
CA PHE A 98 11.76 1.61 3.11
C PHE A 98 11.45 3.10 2.92
N VAL A 99 11.80 3.66 1.76
CA VAL A 99 11.49 5.07 1.45
C VAL A 99 9.99 5.31 1.42
N SER A 100 9.21 4.39 0.83
CA SER A 100 7.74 4.50 0.78
C SER A 100 7.09 4.44 2.16
N ALA A 101 7.63 3.62 3.07
CA ALA A 101 7.17 3.55 4.45
C ALA A 101 7.46 4.85 5.22
N LEU A 102 8.64 5.45 5.02
CA LEU A 102 9.00 6.73 5.63
C LEU A 102 8.17 7.90 5.09
N CYS A 103 7.87 7.90 3.80
CA CYS A 103 7.09 8.97 3.16
C CYS A 103 5.57 8.76 3.26
N GLY A 104 5.10 7.57 3.62
CA GLY A 104 3.68 7.20 3.59
C GLY A 104 3.08 7.08 2.18
N ILE A 105 3.92 7.11 1.13
CA ILE A 105 3.49 7.03 -0.28
C ILE A 105 3.64 5.58 -0.73
N GLY A 106 2.56 4.78 -0.69
CA GLY A 106 2.60 3.34 -0.97
C GLY A 106 3.54 2.92 -2.12
N GLY A 107 4.39 1.93 -1.87
CA GLY A 107 5.51 1.55 -2.74
C GLY A 107 5.16 1.06 -4.15
N SER A 108 3.88 0.88 -4.47
CA SER A 108 3.40 0.57 -5.83
C SER A 108 3.67 1.70 -6.83
N THR A 109 3.70 2.95 -6.35
CA THR A 109 3.99 4.15 -7.16
C THR A 109 5.43 4.16 -7.70
N ILE A 110 6.38 3.64 -6.92
CA ILE A 110 7.80 3.57 -7.28
C ILE A 110 8.08 2.42 -8.25
N LYS A 111 7.32 1.32 -8.19
CA LYS A 111 7.50 0.14 -9.05
C LYS A 111 7.19 0.39 -10.52
N GLY A 112 6.22 1.26 -10.82
CA GLY A 112 5.84 1.65 -12.18
C GLY A 112 7.03 2.11 -13.05
N PRO A 113 7.77 3.17 -12.66
CA PRO A 113 8.93 3.65 -13.44
C PRO A 113 10.09 2.65 -13.47
N ILE A 114 10.27 1.83 -12.44
CA ILE A 114 11.30 0.78 -12.42
C ILE A 114 11.03 -0.25 -13.52
N LEU A 115 9.78 -0.73 -13.63
CA LEU A 115 9.38 -1.69 -14.66
C LEU A 115 9.53 -1.13 -16.08
N LEU A 116 9.23 0.16 -16.28
CA LEU A 116 9.44 0.83 -17.57
C LEU A 116 10.92 0.91 -17.93
N LYS A 117 11.80 1.21 -16.97
CA LYS A 117 13.26 1.22 -17.21
C LYS A 117 13.83 -0.15 -17.56
N MET A 118 13.16 -1.23 -17.13
CA MET A 118 13.54 -2.60 -17.48
C MET A 118 13.02 -3.06 -18.85
N GLY A 119 12.31 -2.20 -19.57
CA GLY A 119 11.79 -2.50 -20.92
C GLY A 119 10.39 -3.11 -20.94
N LEU A 120 9.66 -3.12 -19.82
CA LEU A 120 8.29 -3.62 -19.80
C LEU A 120 7.37 -2.68 -20.60
N HIS A 121 6.49 -3.26 -21.42
CA HIS A 121 5.49 -2.50 -22.16
C HIS A 121 4.63 -1.66 -21.20
N PRO A 122 4.40 -0.35 -21.48
CA PRO A 122 3.75 0.56 -20.55
C PRO A 122 2.35 0.12 -20.12
N THR A 123 1.60 -0.55 -21.00
CA THR A 123 0.27 -1.10 -20.67
C THR A 123 0.35 -2.20 -19.61
N LEU A 124 1.36 -3.08 -19.71
CA LEU A 124 1.55 -4.17 -18.73
C LEU A 124 2.07 -3.61 -17.41
N ALA A 125 3.05 -2.70 -17.47
CA ALA A 125 3.59 -2.03 -16.27
C ALA A 125 2.50 -1.31 -15.47
N LYS A 126 1.60 -0.61 -16.16
CA LYS A 126 0.43 0.05 -15.55
C LYS A 126 -0.52 -0.95 -14.90
N ALA A 127 -0.89 -2.02 -15.62
CA ALA A 127 -1.79 -3.05 -15.11
C ALA A 127 -1.21 -3.77 -13.87
N THR A 128 0.06 -4.16 -13.92
CA THR A 128 0.76 -4.80 -12.80
C THR A 128 0.85 -3.89 -11.57
N SER A 129 1.17 -2.61 -11.76
CA SER A 129 1.27 -1.65 -10.66
C SER A 129 -0.09 -1.41 -9.99
N GLN A 130 -1.18 -1.37 -10.78
CA GLN A 130 -2.54 -1.24 -10.26
C GLN A 130 -2.99 -2.49 -9.50
N PHE A 131 -2.65 -3.69 -9.99
CA PHE A 131 -2.92 -4.94 -9.30
C PHE A 131 -2.18 -5.02 -7.95
N MET A 132 -0.90 -4.65 -7.93
CA MET A 132 -0.11 -4.57 -6.69
C MET A 132 -0.72 -3.56 -5.71
N LEU A 133 -1.08 -2.36 -6.19
CA LEU A 133 -1.73 -1.34 -5.38
C LEU A 133 -3.02 -1.87 -4.73
N LEU A 134 -3.90 -2.51 -5.50
CA LEU A 134 -5.15 -3.06 -4.99
C LEU A 134 -4.91 -4.08 -3.88
N SER A 135 -3.95 -4.99 -4.08
CA SER A 135 -3.63 -6.02 -3.08
C SER A 135 -3.07 -5.40 -1.79
N THR A 136 -2.16 -4.43 -1.88
CA THR A 136 -1.60 -3.76 -0.70
C THR A 136 -2.64 -2.94 0.03
N VAL A 137 -3.43 -2.13 -0.67
CA VAL A 137 -4.46 -1.28 -0.04
C VAL A 137 -5.56 -2.15 0.59
N SER A 138 -5.93 -3.26 -0.03
CA SER A 138 -6.88 -4.21 0.57
C SER A 138 -6.33 -4.84 1.85
N ALA A 139 -5.04 -5.17 1.90
CA ALA A 139 -4.41 -5.75 3.09
C ALA A 139 -4.36 -4.71 4.23
N SER A 140 -3.92 -3.49 3.92
CA SER A 140 -3.89 -2.39 4.90
C SER A 140 -5.28 -2.02 5.40
N ALA A 141 -6.29 -1.93 4.53
CA ALA A 141 -7.66 -1.64 4.94
C ALA A 141 -8.21 -2.71 5.90
N LEU A 142 -7.90 -3.98 5.63
CA LEU A 142 -8.31 -5.09 6.48
C LEU A 142 -7.55 -5.08 7.82
N GLN A 143 -6.27 -4.74 7.81
CA GLN A 143 -5.48 -4.54 9.03
C GLN A 143 -6.08 -3.43 9.91
N PHE A 144 -6.39 -2.26 9.34
CA PHE A 144 -7.02 -1.17 10.07
C PHE A 144 -8.42 -1.51 10.59
N TYR A 145 -9.17 -2.31 9.83
CA TYR A 145 -10.47 -2.80 10.24
C TYR A 145 -10.35 -3.75 11.44
N LEU A 146 -9.40 -4.68 11.40
CA LEU A 146 -9.15 -5.64 12.50
C LEU A 146 -8.64 -4.95 13.77
N GLU A 147 -7.81 -3.91 13.63
CA GLU A 147 -7.32 -3.10 14.73
C GLU A 147 -8.42 -2.22 15.36
N GLY A 148 -9.55 -2.03 14.66
CA GLY A 148 -10.66 -1.20 15.12
C GLY A 148 -10.36 0.30 15.08
N ALA A 149 -9.32 0.71 14.35
CA ALA A 149 -8.88 2.11 14.24
C ALA A 149 -9.89 2.99 13.46
N VAL A 150 -10.77 2.38 12.66
CA VAL A 150 -11.74 3.10 11.82
C VAL A 150 -13.16 2.63 12.11
N PRO A 151 -14.09 3.54 12.46
CA PRO A 151 -15.50 3.19 12.60
C PRO A 151 -16.07 2.70 11.25
N PRO A 152 -16.82 1.57 11.23
CA PRO A 152 -17.23 0.90 9.99
C PRO A 152 -18.14 1.75 9.10
N GLU A 153 -18.92 2.66 9.69
CA GLU A 153 -19.83 3.56 8.97
C GLU A 153 -19.06 4.54 8.07
N TYR A 154 -18.02 5.17 8.62
CA TYR A 154 -17.17 6.09 7.87
C TYR A 154 -16.33 5.34 6.83
N ALA A 155 -15.83 4.15 7.16
CA ALA A 155 -15.10 3.31 6.21
C ALA A 155 -15.95 3.00 4.96
N ALA A 156 -17.23 2.65 5.14
CA ALA A 156 -18.14 2.38 4.04
C ALA A 156 -18.42 3.62 3.17
N ILE A 157 -18.63 4.79 3.78
CA ILE A 157 -18.86 6.04 3.06
C ILE A 157 -17.61 6.41 2.23
N PHE A 158 -16.42 6.39 2.83
CA PHE A 158 -15.18 6.68 2.12
C PHE A 158 -14.89 5.68 1.01
N PHE A 159 -15.22 4.40 1.21
CA PHE A 159 -15.11 3.39 0.17
C PHE A 159 -16.00 3.69 -1.04
N CYS A 160 -17.26 4.05 -0.81
CA CYS A 160 -18.19 4.44 -1.87
C CYS A 160 -17.72 5.69 -2.63
N ILE A 161 -17.26 6.72 -1.90
CA ILE A 161 -16.71 7.95 -2.49
C ILE A 161 -15.46 7.62 -3.32
N ALA A 162 -14.57 6.76 -2.81
CA ALA A 162 -13.35 6.37 -3.51
C ALA A 162 -13.64 5.61 -4.81
N ILE A 163 -14.64 4.73 -4.82
CA ILE A 163 -15.08 4.04 -6.04
C ILE A 163 -15.65 5.04 -7.04
N ALA A 164 -16.59 5.89 -6.61
CA ALA A 164 -17.20 6.88 -7.48
C ALA A 164 -16.13 7.82 -8.09
N ALA A 165 -15.23 8.35 -7.25
CA ALA A 165 -14.14 9.21 -7.69
C ALA A 165 -13.18 8.49 -8.65
N SER A 166 -12.85 7.21 -8.39
CA SER A 166 -11.96 6.43 -9.27
C SER A 166 -12.58 6.18 -10.63
N VAL A 167 -13.87 5.84 -10.68
CA VAL A 167 -14.61 5.61 -11.94
C VAL A 167 -14.75 6.92 -12.71
N CYS A 168 -15.23 7.98 -12.06
CA CYS A 168 -15.36 9.31 -12.67
C CYS A 168 -14.01 9.85 -13.16
N GLY A 169 -12.94 9.68 -12.37
CA GLY A 169 -11.59 10.12 -12.72
C GLY A 169 -11.02 9.36 -13.92
N LYS A 170 -11.15 8.03 -13.96
CA LYS A 170 -10.71 7.24 -15.12
C LYS A 170 -11.49 7.61 -16.37
N TYR A 171 -12.81 7.60 -16.28
CA TYR A 171 -13.68 7.90 -17.41
C TYR A 171 -13.47 9.33 -17.92
N GLY A 172 -13.30 10.31 -17.03
CA GLY A 172 -13.00 11.68 -17.40
C GLY A 172 -11.64 11.85 -18.10
N ILE A 173 -10.61 11.15 -17.64
CA ILE A 173 -9.28 11.16 -18.29
C ILE A 173 -9.35 10.50 -19.66
N ASP A 174 -10.01 9.35 -19.77
CA ASP A 174 -10.12 8.61 -21.04
C ASP A 174 -10.90 9.45 -22.07
N LEU A 175 -12.03 10.06 -21.68
CA LEU A 175 -12.78 11.00 -22.51
C LEU A 175 -11.95 12.21 -22.94
N TYR A 176 -11.14 12.78 -22.03
CA TYR A 176 -10.31 13.93 -22.35
C TYR A 176 -9.19 13.59 -23.34
N VAL A 177 -8.54 12.45 -23.15
CA VAL A 177 -7.46 11.97 -24.02
C VAL A 177 -7.99 11.64 -25.41
N GLU A 178 -9.10 10.93 -25.51
CA GLU A 178 -9.72 10.53 -26.77
C GLU A 178 -10.40 11.70 -27.50
N GLY A 179 -11.06 12.60 -26.76
CA GLY A 179 -11.81 13.72 -27.34
C GLY A 179 -10.95 14.90 -27.79
N TYR A 180 -9.86 15.21 -27.08
CA TYR A 180 -9.03 16.39 -27.33
C TYR A 180 -7.61 16.07 -27.84
N GLY A 181 -7.30 14.80 -28.12
CA GLY A 181 -5.97 14.38 -28.59
C GLY A 181 -4.88 14.55 -27.52
N GLY A 182 -5.24 14.41 -26.25
CA GLY A 182 -4.35 14.64 -25.11
C GLY A 182 -3.17 13.66 -25.06
N ARG A 183 -1.96 14.16 -24.73
CA ARG A 183 -0.77 13.32 -24.54
C ARG A 183 -0.77 12.65 -23.16
N GLN A 184 -0.15 11.47 -23.05
CA GLN A 184 0.06 10.73 -21.79
C GLN A 184 0.74 11.59 -20.69
N SER A 185 1.48 12.64 -21.06
CA SER A 185 2.12 13.59 -20.14
C SER A 185 1.14 14.34 -19.23
N THR A 186 -0.12 14.50 -19.64
CA THR A 186 -1.13 15.21 -18.83
C THR A 186 -1.41 14.51 -17.51
N ILE A 187 -1.36 13.17 -17.49
CA ILE A 187 -1.57 12.37 -16.26
C ILE A 187 -0.47 12.65 -15.24
N VAL A 188 0.80 12.72 -15.70
CA VAL A 188 1.95 12.98 -14.83
C VAL A 188 1.87 14.39 -14.25
N TYR A 189 1.44 15.38 -15.05
CA TYR A 189 1.27 16.75 -14.58
C TYR A 189 0.18 16.88 -13.50
N LEU A 190 -0.96 16.20 -13.69
CA LEU A 190 -2.02 16.14 -12.68
C LEU A 190 -1.53 15.51 -11.37
N LEU A 191 -0.76 14.43 -11.46
CA LEU A 191 -0.19 13.74 -10.30
C LEU A 191 0.83 14.63 -9.57
N ALA A 192 1.67 15.34 -10.31
CA ALA A 192 2.62 16.30 -9.75
C ALA A 192 1.90 17.44 -9.03
N TRP A 193 0.86 18.02 -9.64
CA TRP A 193 0.05 19.05 -9.01
C TRP A 193 -0.63 18.57 -7.73
N TYR A 194 -1.19 17.36 -7.74
CA TYR A 194 -1.76 16.73 -6.54
C TYR A 194 -0.74 16.65 -5.39
N ILE A 195 0.50 16.22 -5.65
CA ILE A 195 1.55 16.13 -4.63
C ILE A 195 1.88 17.53 -4.06
N VAL A 196 1.98 18.54 -4.93
CA VAL A 196 2.27 19.92 -4.49
C VAL A 196 1.14 20.44 -3.60
N VAL A 197 -0.11 20.28 -4.00
CA VAL A 197 -1.27 20.71 -3.20
C VAL A 197 -1.33 19.97 -1.87
N ALA A 198 -1.12 18.64 -1.87
CA ALA A 198 -1.06 17.85 -0.65
C ALA A 198 0.05 18.30 0.30
N ALA A 199 1.24 18.59 -0.23
CA ALA A 199 2.37 19.10 0.54
C ALA A 199 2.06 20.48 1.16
N ILE A 200 1.44 21.38 0.39
CA ILE A 200 1.03 22.70 0.90
C ILE A 200 -0.01 22.55 2.01
N LEU A 201 -1.07 21.77 1.80
CA LEU A 201 -2.13 21.56 2.79
C LEU A 201 -1.57 20.97 4.09
N MET A 202 -0.76 19.92 4.01
CA MET A 202 -0.12 19.32 5.19
C MET A 202 0.82 20.28 5.90
N SER A 203 1.58 21.09 5.15
CA SER A 203 2.46 22.11 5.72
C SER A 203 1.67 23.21 6.45
N VAL A 204 0.56 23.68 5.87
CA VAL A 204 -0.31 24.68 6.48
C VAL A 204 -0.94 24.14 7.76
N ILE A 205 -1.46 22.92 7.75
CA ILE A 205 -1.99 22.25 8.95
C ILE A 205 -0.91 22.15 10.02
N GLY A 206 0.31 21.72 9.66
CA GLY A 206 1.44 21.65 10.58
C GLY A 206 1.80 23.00 11.22
N ILE A 207 1.83 24.08 10.43
CA ILE A 207 2.12 25.43 10.92
C ILE A 207 1.01 25.92 11.87
N ILE A 208 -0.27 25.71 11.53
CA ILE A 208 -1.40 26.10 12.39
C ILE A 208 -1.33 25.40 13.75
N ILE A 209 -0.93 24.12 13.77
CA ILE A 209 -0.73 23.34 15.01
C ILE A 209 0.41 23.93 15.84
N ILE A 210 1.56 24.24 15.24
CA ILE A 210 2.74 24.78 15.95
C ILE A 210 2.47 26.18 16.52
N LEU A 211 1.73 27.02 15.79
CA LEU A 211 1.40 28.38 16.24
C LEU A 211 0.34 28.43 17.34
N GLY A 212 -0.21 27.28 17.75
CA GLY A 212 -1.13 27.16 18.88
C GLY A 212 -2.49 27.84 18.68
N GLN A 213 -2.81 28.21 17.43
CA GLN A 213 -4.05 28.91 17.08
C GLN A 213 -5.27 27.98 17.11
N PHE A 214 -5.03 26.67 16.95
CA PHE A 214 -5.93 25.59 17.31
C PHE A 214 -5.22 24.75 18.39
N ARG A 215 -5.80 24.65 19.60
CA ARG A 215 -5.52 23.52 20.50
C ARG A 215 -6.56 22.45 20.19
N PRO A 216 -6.34 21.56 19.20
CA PRO A 216 -7.17 20.37 19.16
C PRO A 216 -6.94 19.64 20.50
N THR A 217 -8.00 19.22 21.18
CA THR A 217 -7.94 18.15 22.20
C THR A 217 -7.64 16.82 21.49
N ILE A 218 -6.54 16.80 20.74
CA ILE A 218 -6.04 15.66 20.01
C ILE A 218 -4.62 15.56 20.51
N ASP A 219 -4.39 14.56 21.36
CA ASP A 219 -3.04 14.20 21.79
C ASP A 219 -2.15 14.07 20.56
N TYR A 220 -0.99 14.73 20.62
CA TYR A 220 0.06 14.74 19.58
C TYR A 220 0.49 13.33 19.15
N GLN A 221 0.11 12.32 19.93
CA GLN A 221 0.22 10.92 19.61
C GLN A 221 -0.70 10.45 18.45
N GLN A 222 -1.59 11.27 17.89
CA GLN A 222 -2.43 10.89 16.73
C GLN A 222 -1.72 11.06 15.37
N LEU A 223 -0.56 11.73 15.35
CA LEU A 223 0.37 11.57 14.24
C LEU A 223 0.97 10.15 14.39
N TRP A 224 0.97 9.36 13.31
CA TRP A 224 1.42 7.96 13.23
C TRP A 224 2.83 7.67 13.80
N PHE A 225 3.55 8.69 14.28
CA PHE A 225 4.79 8.60 15.03
C PHE A 225 4.56 8.19 16.50
N ARG A 226 3.82 7.09 16.75
CA ARG A 226 3.75 6.43 18.06
C ARG A 226 4.82 5.34 18.19
N GLY A 227 5.12 4.94 19.43
CA GLY A 227 5.84 3.68 19.64
C GLY A 227 5.02 2.51 19.09
N ILE A 228 5.70 1.50 18.55
CA ILE A 228 5.09 0.30 17.94
C ILE A 228 4.07 -0.39 18.88
N CYS A 229 4.17 -0.15 20.20
CA CYS A 229 3.36 -0.78 21.24
C CYS A 229 2.51 0.18 22.08
N ASP A 230 2.29 1.42 21.62
CA ASP A 230 1.40 2.35 22.34
C ASP A 230 -0.07 2.04 22.01
N ASP A 231 -0.90 1.86 23.02
CA ASP A 231 -2.34 1.60 22.86
C ASP A 231 -3.04 2.72 22.07
N PHE A 232 -3.98 2.35 21.18
CA PHE A 232 -4.82 3.31 20.48
C PHE A 232 -5.74 4.03 21.48
N PRO A 233 -5.77 5.38 21.48
CA PRO A 233 -6.68 6.11 22.33
C PRO A 233 -8.12 5.87 21.85
N PRO A 234 -9.09 5.68 22.75
CA PRO A 234 -10.49 5.44 22.40
C PRO A 234 -11.22 6.69 21.86
N ASP A 235 -10.53 7.82 21.68
CA ASP A 235 -11.17 9.10 21.40
C ASP A 235 -11.36 9.36 19.91
N TYR A 236 -12.57 9.07 19.45
CA TYR A 236 -13.16 9.51 18.18
C TYR A 236 -13.40 11.04 18.09
N GLY A 237 -12.76 11.85 18.95
CA GLY A 237 -13.00 13.28 19.09
C GLY A 237 -12.73 14.09 17.81
N ALA A 238 -11.75 13.67 17.01
CA ALA A 238 -11.42 14.33 15.74
C ALA A 238 -12.49 14.15 14.66
N LEU A 239 -13.19 13.00 14.64
CA LEU A 239 -14.27 12.71 13.69
C LEU A 239 -15.59 13.40 14.08
N LYS A 240 -15.82 13.61 15.37
CA LYS A 240 -17.00 14.33 15.88
C LYS A 240 -17.04 15.81 15.48
N LEU A 241 -15.87 16.41 15.28
CA LEU A 241 -15.76 17.81 14.85
C LEU A 241 -16.14 18.01 13.37
N LEU A 242 -16.00 16.97 12.53
CA LEU A 242 -16.39 16.99 11.12
C LEU A 242 -17.89 16.67 10.90
N SER A 243 -18.56 16.07 11.88
CA SER A 243 -20.02 15.86 11.83
C SER A 243 -20.84 17.04 12.38
N GLU A 244 -20.19 17.96 13.09
CA GLU A 244 -20.80 19.15 13.71
C GLU A 244 -20.52 20.45 12.91
N LEU A 245 -19.83 20.35 11.76
CA LEU A 245 -19.54 21.42 10.80
C LEU A 245 -20.33 21.19 9.50
#